data_AF-A0AA39PV60-F1
#
_entry.id   AF-A0AA39PV60-F1
#
_cell.length_a   1.000
_cell.length_b   1.000
_cell.length_c   1.000
_cell.angle_alpha   90.00
_cell.angle_beta   90.00
_cell.angle_gamma   90.00
#
_symmetry.space_group_name_H-M   'P 1'
#
loop_
_entity.id
_entity.type
_entity.pdbx_description
1 polymer ?
#
loop_
_entity_poly.entity_id
_entity_poly.type
_entity_poly.pdbx_seq_one_letter_code
_entity_poly.pdbx_strand_id
1 'polypeptide(L)'
;MSYPRRFDTSSTTSLLHSAGPSQTFRRESEWGELPSPYPASTISSLSISNKFSLSADPHAWGSNLSPNVTEADDELHSPAIRGAKVLDDGGFSFFSSRGIANIGCLFLLCAAMLTLFVGYPIITYMREQDESVALNIGVNASGQVPEIGNFGLIDLDTPDDAQYFTSWRDGKQWRLVFSDEFEEEGRSFYPGDDPYWEAVDLHYWATNNMEWYDPAAVTTKNGSLVLTLSAKQTHGLDYQGALIQTWNKFCFTGGYLVSAVQLPGINNIVGLWPAVWAMGNLGRAGYGASLDGMWPYTYDSCDVGAAPNQTVNGLPAIAQTSGAEDANYVLSYLPGQRLSRCTCNGESHPGPKHSDGTYVGRAAPEIDVFEAQVSDGTGQVSQSGQWAPFNAGYVWDNSSDNLIIADSSISMLNTYIGGKTQQATSVVSETNKDCYQLASGCFAIYGFEYKPGYASDNAYISWINDGKLAWTINAAGVGADTATEISARPIPQEPMYIMANLGMSTNFGEVDLDHLTFPAVMLIDYIRVYQDPDNINIGCDPKDYPTADYIATYNEAYHNPNLTTWVDDYGQTIPKSSLVDGC
;
A
#
# COMPACT_ATOMS: atom_id res chain seq x y z
N MET A 1 -19.53 58.98 -23.53
CA MET A 1 -20.59 58.95 -22.50
C MET A 1 -19.98 58.22 -21.30
N SER A 2 -19.50 58.83 -20.21
CA SER A 2 -19.62 60.16 -19.58
C SER A 2 -20.33 60.07 -18.21
N TYR A 3 -19.50 59.81 -17.19
CA TYR A 3 -19.63 60.26 -15.78
C TYR A 3 -19.98 61.76 -15.67
N PRO A 4 -20.35 62.36 -14.49
CA PRO A 4 -19.86 62.11 -13.11
C PRO A 4 -20.97 62.08 -12.02
N ARG A 5 -20.77 62.03 -10.69
CA ARG A 5 -19.73 62.58 -9.76
C ARG A 5 -19.49 61.59 -8.57
N ARG A 6 -18.34 61.50 -7.87
CA ARG A 6 -17.38 62.50 -7.29
C ARG A 6 -18.03 63.33 -6.14
N PHE A 7 -17.38 63.65 -5.02
CA PHE A 7 -15.97 63.68 -4.56
C PHE A 7 -15.94 63.62 -2.98
N ASP A 8 -14.86 63.51 -2.19
CA ASP A 8 -13.40 63.56 -2.46
C ASP A 8 -12.49 62.83 -1.40
N THR A 9 -11.18 62.93 -1.67
CA THR A 9 -9.88 62.73 -0.94
C THR A 9 -9.74 63.11 0.57
N SER A 10 -8.63 62.89 1.32
CA SER A 10 -7.21 62.61 0.98
C SER A 10 -6.39 61.81 2.04
N SER A 11 -5.41 61.00 1.58
CA SER A 11 -3.94 60.99 1.85
C SER A 11 -3.31 61.67 3.11
N THR A 12 -2.16 61.27 3.70
CA THR A 12 -1.15 60.20 3.41
C THR A 12 -0.13 59.96 4.56
N THR A 13 0.47 58.74 4.62
CA THR A 13 1.84 58.35 5.06
C THR A 13 2.48 58.71 6.43
N SER A 14 3.22 57.74 7.00
CA SER A 14 4.67 57.83 7.41
C SER A 14 5.09 57.59 8.89
N LEU A 15 5.79 56.45 9.11
CA LEU A 15 7.03 56.21 9.89
C LEU A 15 7.22 56.64 11.38
N LEU A 16 7.38 55.61 12.23
CA LEU A 16 8.52 55.27 13.13
C LEU A 16 9.26 56.28 14.04
N HIS A 17 9.73 55.72 15.16
CA HIS A 17 10.86 56.10 16.05
C HIS A 17 10.63 57.09 17.23
N SER A 18 11.67 57.28 18.04
CA SER A 18 11.58 57.32 19.53
C SER A 18 12.42 58.44 20.21
N ALA A 19 12.40 58.44 21.55
CA ALA A 19 13.09 59.33 22.52
C ALA A 19 12.37 60.65 22.92
N GLY A 20 12.69 61.15 24.14
CA GLY A 20 12.20 62.41 24.73
C GLY A 20 13.22 63.55 24.61
N PRO A 21 13.47 64.43 25.63
CA PRO A 21 12.83 64.54 26.95
C PRO A 21 12.60 65.99 27.49
N SER A 22 12.05 66.09 28.72
CA SER A 22 12.35 67.13 29.76
C SER A 22 11.71 68.54 29.74
N GLN A 23 11.82 69.18 30.93
CA GLN A 23 11.51 70.58 31.34
C GLN A 23 10.03 71.01 31.44
N THR A 24 9.44 71.60 32.50
CA THR A 24 9.77 72.21 33.83
C THR A 24 9.43 73.71 33.94
N PHE A 25 8.33 74.05 34.63
CA PHE A 25 8.02 75.32 35.33
C PHE A 25 6.78 75.07 36.23
N ARG A 26 6.62 75.37 37.52
CA ARG A 26 7.30 76.14 38.61
C ARG A 26 6.54 77.40 39.08
N ARG A 27 5.77 77.23 40.17
CA ARG A 27 5.33 78.21 41.21
C ARG A 27 4.73 77.37 42.37
N GLU A 28 5.06 77.50 43.67
CA GLU A 28 5.11 78.66 44.59
C GLU A 28 3.70 79.24 44.85
N SER A 29 3.26 79.53 46.08
CA SER A 29 4.00 79.79 47.34
C SER A 29 3.21 79.49 48.64
N GLU A 30 3.95 79.31 49.75
CA GLU A 30 3.74 79.77 51.15
C GLU A 30 2.32 79.92 51.76
N TRP A 31 1.98 79.24 52.87
CA TRP A 31 2.43 79.38 54.29
C TRP A 31 1.74 80.53 55.07
N GLY A 32 1.12 80.21 56.21
CA GLY A 32 0.54 81.17 57.17
C GLY A 32 -0.29 80.49 58.28
N GLU A 33 -0.02 80.82 59.55
CA GLU A 33 -0.64 80.19 60.74
C GLU A 33 -1.54 81.16 61.56
N LEU A 34 -2.14 80.64 62.64
CA LEU A 34 -2.74 81.33 63.81
C LEU A 34 -4.23 81.78 63.69
N PRO A 35 -4.98 81.95 64.82
CA PRO A 35 -5.23 80.91 65.84
C PRO A 35 -6.66 80.88 66.47
N SER A 36 -7.02 79.74 67.10
CA SER A 36 -8.06 79.59 68.16
C SER A 36 -9.56 79.74 67.79
N PRO A 37 -10.55 79.32 68.63
CA PRO A 37 -10.47 78.47 69.84
C PRO A 37 -11.42 77.23 69.85
N TYR A 38 -11.14 76.28 70.77
CA TYR A 38 -11.99 75.24 71.42
C TYR A 38 -11.41 73.79 71.34
N PRO A 39 -11.42 73.03 72.46
CA PRO A 39 -10.90 71.65 72.51
C PRO A 39 -11.98 70.55 72.58
N ALA A 40 -11.61 69.33 72.17
CA ALA A 40 -12.23 68.07 72.61
C ALA A 40 -11.18 66.95 72.61
N SER A 41 -11.27 66.00 73.54
CA SER A 41 -10.24 64.99 73.81
C SER A 41 -10.46 63.67 73.06
N THR A 42 -9.41 63.15 72.40
CA THR A 42 -9.42 61.84 71.70
C THR A 42 -8.17 61.03 72.06
N ILE A 43 -8.26 59.70 71.97
CA ILE A 43 -7.30 58.74 72.55
C ILE A 43 -6.28 58.27 71.50
N SER A 44 -4.98 58.27 71.84
CA SER A 44 -3.89 57.84 70.94
C SER A 44 -3.25 56.51 71.32
N SER A 45 -2.98 55.66 70.32
CA SER A 45 -2.27 54.39 70.46
C SER A 45 -0.74 54.54 70.39
N LEU A 46 0.00 53.54 70.88
CA LEU A 46 1.44 53.38 70.65
C LEU A 46 1.73 51.98 70.09
N SER A 47 2.39 51.96 68.93
CA SER A 47 2.64 50.75 68.13
C SER A 47 3.95 50.05 68.50
N ILE A 48 4.03 48.74 68.23
CA ILE A 48 5.29 47.98 68.22
C ILE A 48 6.32 48.53 67.22
N SER A 49 5.91 49.35 66.24
CA SER A 49 6.78 50.07 65.31
C SER A 49 7.94 50.82 66.01
N ASN A 50 7.71 51.35 67.22
CA ASN A 50 8.74 52.05 68.01
C ASN A 50 9.86 51.13 68.54
N LYS A 51 9.78 49.81 68.34
CA LYS A 51 10.87 48.86 68.65
C LYS A 51 11.83 48.62 67.48
N PHE A 52 11.53 49.15 66.29
CA PHE A 52 12.31 48.91 65.06
C PHE A 52 12.67 50.19 64.29
N SER A 53 12.36 51.37 64.83
CA SER A 53 12.82 52.65 64.28
C SER A 53 14.30 52.88 64.62
N LEU A 54 15.17 52.59 63.67
CA LEU A 54 16.60 52.90 63.76
C LEU A 54 16.84 54.42 63.64
N SER A 55 17.90 54.94 64.26
CA SER A 55 18.23 56.38 64.33
C SER A 55 18.58 56.98 62.96
N ALA A 56 18.10 58.17 62.61
CA ALA A 56 18.41 58.78 61.30
C ALA A 56 19.90 59.13 61.06
N ASP A 57 20.77 58.96 62.06
CA ASP A 57 22.23 59.00 61.92
C ASP A 57 22.79 57.59 61.58
N PRO A 58 23.36 57.38 60.38
CA PRO A 58 23.89 56.06 59.96
C PRO A 58 25.00 55.52 60.85
N HIS A 59 25.80 56.38 61.50
CA HIS A 59 26.87 55.94 62.40
C HIS A 59 26.34 55.11 63.58
N ALA A 60 25.08 55.34 63.98
CA ALA A 60 24.43 54.56 65.03
C ALA A 60 24.14 53.09 64.64
N TRP A 61 24.25 52.73 63.36
CA TRP A 61 23.98 51.37 62.85
C TRP A 61 25.27 50.66 62.39
N GLY A 62 26.43 51.33 62.50
CA GLY A 62 27.74 50.80 62.14
C GLY A 62 28.24 51.13 60.73
N SER A 63 27.47 51.83 59.89
CA SER A 63 27.97 52.34 58.60
C SER A 63 28.74 53.65 58.79
N ASN A 64 29.99 53.69 58.34
CA ASN A 64 30.88 54.84 58.47
C ASN A 64 31.02 55.57 57.13
N LEU A 65 29.99 56.33 56.76
CA LEU A 65 29.89 57.08 55.50
C LEU A 65 30.79 58.33 55.44
N SER A 66 31.99 58.23 56.02
CA SER A 66 33.01 59.28 56.00
C SER A 66 33.78 59.23 54.68
N PRO A 67 33.97 60.35 53.93
CA PRO A 67 34.64 60.36 52.62
C PRO A 67 36.10 59.88 52.57
N ASN A 68 36.67 59.47 53.70
CA ASN A 68 38.03 58.92 53.82
C ASN A 68 38.03 57.39 54.10
N VAL A 69 36.89 56.73 53.98
CA VAL A 69 36.75 55.27 54.06
C VAL A 69 36.51 54.74 52.64
N THR A 70 37.46 53.96 52.11
CA THR A 70 37.31 53.28 50.82
C THR A 70 36.43 52.03 50.97
N GLU A 71 35.47 51.86 50.06
CA GLU A 71 34.57 50.71 50.00
C GLU A 71 35.06 49.66 48.99
N ALA A 72 34.46 48.46 49.00
CA ALA A 72 35.02 47.30 48.29
C ALA A 72 34.82 47.33 46.76
N ASP A 73 33.93 48.20 46.27
CA ASP A 73 33.58 48.41 44.86
C ASP A 73 34.08 49.75 44.30
N ASP A 74 34.86 50.52 45.07
CA ASP A 74 35.51 51.76 44.62
C ASP A 74 36.32 51.57 43.32
N GLU A 75 36.96 50.40 43.14
CA GLU A 75 37.72 50.05 41.93
C GLU A 75 36.86 50.06 40.65
N LEU A 76 35.54 49.86 40.76
CA LEU A 76 34.60 49.87 39.63
C LEU A 76 34.10 51.28 39.28
N HIS A 77 34.22 52.25 40.21
CA HIS A 77 33.51 53.54 40.14
C HIS A 77 34.39 54.79 40.36
N SER A 78 35.64 54.63 40.82
CA SER A 78 36.59 55.72 41.09
C SER A 78 37.80 55.70 40.12
N PRO A 79 37.67 56.21 38.87
CA PRO A 79 38.77 56.22 37.91
C PRO A 79 39.93 57.13 38.35
N ALA A 80 41.17 56.62 38.27
CA ALA A 80 42.36 57.29 38.78
C ALA A 80 42.80 58.51 37.94
N ILE A 81 42.29 59.70 38.28
CA ILE A 81 42.65 60.96 37.60
C ILE A 81 44.05 61.40 38.00
N ARG A 82 44.98 61.44 37.03
CA ARG A 82 46.33 62.00 37.21
C ARG A 82 46.59 63.10 36.17
N GLY A 83 46.74 64.35 36.63
CA GLY A 83 47.04 65.47 35.73
C GLY A 83 45.90 65.85 34.76
N ALA A 84 44.65 65.77 35.21
CA ALA A 84 43.45 66.17 34.46
C ALA A 84 43.21 65.42 33.12
N LYS A 85 43.64 64.16 33.03
CA LYS A 85 43.12 63.17 32.06
C LYS A 85 42.74 61.88 32.76
N VAL A 86 41.73 61.21 32.21
CA VAL A 86 41.44 59.79 32.47
C VAL A 86 42.44 58.98 31.65
N LEU A 87 43.04 57.97 32.27
CA LEU A 87 43.80 56.93 31.58
C LEU A 87 42.89 55.72 31.43
N ASP A 88 42.83 55.18 30.21
CA ASP A 88 42.22 53.92 29.88
C ASP A 88 43.39 52.96 29.58
N ASP A 89 43.63 51.98 30.45
CA ASP A 89 44.82 51.11 30.41
C ASP A 89 44.69 50.01 29.34
N GLY A 90 44.35 50.44 28.12
CA GLY A 90 44.10 49.63 26.92
C GLY A 90 45.38 49.05 26.31
N GLY A 91 45.95 48.04 26.96
CA GLY A 91 47.03 47.23 26.40
C GLY A 91 46.56 46.36 25.22
N PHE A 92 46.67 46.87 23.99
CA PHE A 92 46.35 46.12 22.76
C PHE A 92 47.22 44.88 22.57
N SER A 93 46.71 43.71 23.00
CA SER A 93 47.33 42.40 22.76
C SER A 93 46.57 41.62 21.69
N PHE A 94 47.26 41.30 20.59
CA PHE A 94 46.77 40.44 19.50
C PHE A 94 46.40 39.01 19.97
N PHE A 95 46.93 38.57 21.12
CA PHE A 95 46.73 37.23 21.68
C PHE A 95 46.11 37.29 23.08
N SER A 96 45.08 38.13 23.27
CA SER A 96 44.24 38.04 24.48
C SER A 96 43.47 36.71 24.51
N SER A 97 43.34 36.11 25.70
CA SER A 97 42.60 34.85 25.88
C SER A 97 41.15 34.93 25.40
N ARG A 98 40.49 36.08 25.62
CA ARG A 98 39.14 36.37 25.10
C ARG A 98 39.12 36.46 23.56
N GLY A 99 40.14 37.04 22.94
CA GLY A 99 40.27 37.08 21.48
C GLY A 99 40.41 35.68 20.87
N ILE A 100 41.30 34.86 21.44
CA ILE A 100 41.50 33.46 21.02
C ILE A 100 40.23 32.64 21.23
N ALA A 101 39.55 32.78 22.38
CA ALA A 101 38.29 32.09 22.66
C ALA A 101 37.17 32.48 21.67
N ASN A 102 37.04 33.77 21.34
CA ASN A 102 36.03 34.25 20.39
C ASN A 102 36.31 33.75 18.96
N ILE A 103 37.58 33.77 18.51
CA ILE A 103 37.97 33.27 17.19
C ILE A 103 37.80 31.74 17.12
N GLY A 104 38.15 31.02 18.18
CA GLY A 104 37.93 29.57 18.28
C GLY A 104 36.44 29.19 18.27
N CYS A 105 35.60 29.94 18.99
CA CYS A 105 34.15 29.78 18.98
C CYS A 105 33.56 30.03 17.58
N LEU A 106 33.98 31.11 16.91
CA LEU A 106 33.55 31.42 15.54
C LEU A 106 34.00 30.33 14.55
N PHE A 107 35.24 29.84 14.66
CA PHE A 107 35.73 28.73 13.85
C PHE A 107 34.90 27.45 14.06
N LEU A 108 34.58 27.09 15.31
CA LEU A 108 33.75 25.94 15.63
C LEU A 108 32.31 26.09 15.09
N LEU A 109 31.71 27.28 15.16
CA LEU A 109 30.39 27.56 14.58
C LEU A 109 30.40 27.46 13.05
N CYS A 110 31.39 28.04 12.38
CA CYS A 110 31.55 27.93 10.93
C CYS A 110 31.82 26.48 10.50
N ALA A 111 32.65 25.73 11.24
CA ALA A 111 32.89 24.31 10.99
C ALA A 111 31.62 23.48 11.19
N ALA A 112 30.86 23.70 12.25
CA ALA A 112 29.59 23.01 12.50
C ALA A 112 28.56 23.30 11.40
N MET A 113 28.44 24.55 10.94
CA MET A 113 27.57 24.90 9.79
C MET A 113 28.04 24.23 8.50
N LEU A 114 29.33 24.21 8.19
CA LEU A 114 29.85 23.55 6.99
C LEU A 114 29.65 22.03 7.07
N THR A 115 29.85 21.42 8.23
CA THR A 115 29.53 19.99 8.44
C THR A 115 28.03 19.72 8.30
N LEU A 116 27.15 20.59 8.77
CA LEU A 116 25.69 20.39 8.69
C LEU A 116 25.12 20.60 7.28
N PHE A 117 25.59 21.62 6.55
CA PHE A 117 25.00 22.03 5.26
C PHE A 117 25.81 21.62 4.02
N VAL A 118 27.05 21.14 4.18
CA VAL A 118 27.90 20.66 3.07
C VAL A 118 28.44 19.26 3.36
N GLY A 119 28.99 19.04 4.55
CA GLY A 119 29.53 17.74 4.96
C GLY A 119 28.47 16.64 5.00
N TYR A 120 27.34 16.88 5.67
CA TYR A 120 26.28 15.90 5.86
C TYR A 120 25.64 15.49 4.52
N PRO A 121 25.21 16.39 3.61
CA PRO A 121 24.72 15.99 2.28
C PRO A 121 25.74 15.16 1.47
N ILE A 122 27.03 15.51 1.52
CA ILE A 122 28.07 14.76 0.80
C ILE A 122 28.29 13.37 1.44
N ILE A 123 28.35 13.29 2.77
CA ILE A 123 28.55 12.03 3.48
C ILE A 123 27.35 11.10 3.29
N THR A 124 26.12 11.61 3.34
CA THR A 124 24.90 10.84 3.08
C THR A 124 24.90 10.32 1.64
N TYR A 125 25.12 11.19 0.64
CA TYR A 125 25.19 10.79 -0.77
C TYR A 125 26.28 9.75 -1.06
N MET A 126 27.47 9.90 -0.46
CA MET A 126 28.54 8.91 -0.64
C MET A 126 28.26 7.58 0.07
N ARG A 127 27.38 7.56 1.08
CA ARG A 127 26.94 6.33 1.76
C ARG A 127 25.81 5.63 0.98
N GLU A 128 24.92 6.41 0.38
CA GLU A 128 23.85 5.93 -0.52
C GLU A 128 24.39 5.26 -1.79
N GLN A 129 25.64 5.53 -2.20
CA GLN A 129 26.28 4.86 -3.34
C GLN A 129 26.95 3.50 -3.01
N ASP A 130 27.20 3.18 -1.73
CA ASP A 130 27.82 1.90 -1.32
C ASP A 130 26.79 0.83 -0.90
N GLU A 131 25.53 1.19 -0.58
CA GLU A 131 24.48 0.23 -0.20
C GLU A 131 23.70 -0.29 -1.42
N SER A 132 24.28 -1.28 -2.10
CA SER A 132 23.60 -2.06 -3.13
C SER A 132 22.55 -3.01 -2.53
N VAL A 133 21.27 -2.63 -2.62
CA VAL A 133 20.08 -3.50 -2.50
C VAL A 133 20.01 -4.33 -1.20
N ALA A 134 19.61 -3.68 -0.11
CA ALA A 134 18.96 -4.33 1.03
C ALA A 134 17.86 -3.42 1.59
N LEU A 135 16.65 -3.94 1.78
CA LEU A 135 15.48 -3.16 2.20
C LEU A 135 15.50 -2.90 3.72
N ASN A 136 16.40 -2.03 4.18
CA ASN A 136 16.60 -1.68 5.60
C ASN A 136 15.47 -0.81 6.19
N ILE A 137 14.23 -1.31 6.16
CA ILE A 137 13.10 -0.71 6.89
C ILE A 137 13.29 -1.03 8.39
N GLY A 138 13.52 0.02 9.18
CA GLY A 138 13.58 -0.08 10.64
C GLY A 138 14.85 -0.75 11.18
N VAL A 139 15.94 0.01 11.29
CA VAL A 139 17.11 -0.36 12.11
C VAL A 139 17.48 0.85 12.98
N ASN A 140 17.51 0.69 14.30
CA ASN A 140 17.95 1.78 15.19
C ASN A 140 19.49 1.80 15.30
N ALA A 141 20.06 2.89 15.86
CA ALA A 141 21.50 3.10 15.97
C ALA A 141 22.28 2.02 16.75
N SER A 142 21.63 1.07 17.45
CA SER A 142 22.28 -0.12 18.01
C SER A 142 22.53 -1.26 17.01
N GLY A 143 22.03 -1.16 15.77
CA GLY A 143 22.07 -2.25 14.78
C GLY A 143 20.97 -3.31 14.99
N GLN A 144 20.03 -3.06 15.90
CA GLN A 144 18.86 -3.91 16.09
C GLN A 144 17.69 -3.42 15.23
N VAL A 145 17.11 -4.36 14.47
CA VAL A 145 15.76 -4.25 13.93
C VAL A 145 14.79 -4.20 15.13
N PRO A 146 13.80 -3.28 15.17
CA PRO A 146 12.71 -3.36 16.14
C PRO A 146 11.91 -4.64 15.91
N GLU A 147 11.58 -5.37 16.97
CA GLU A 147 10.63 -6.49 16.89
C GLU A 147 9.22 -5.93 16.65
N ILE A 148 8.83 -5.77 15.38
CA ILE A 148 7.49 -5.34 14.97
C ILE A 148 6.57 -6.58 15.00
N GLY A 149 6.32 -7.10 16.19
CA GLY A 149 5.43 -8.24 16.43
C GLY A 149 5.74 -9.47 15.56
N ASN A 150 4.69 -10.16 15.13
CA ASN A 150 4.76 -11.26 14.17
C ASN A 150 4.55 -10.77 12.72
N PHE A 151 5.10 -9.60 12.37
CA PHE A 151 4.90 -8.97 11.06
C PHE A 151 6.18 -8.93 10.21
N GLY A 152 6.92 -10.04 10.22
CA GLY A 152 7.94 -10.33 9.22
C GLY A 152 7.31 -10.93 7.96
N LEU A 153 8.06 -10.99 6.85
CA LEU A 153 7.61 -11.74 5.66
C LEU A 153 7.43 -13.22 5.95
N ILE A 154 8.22 -13.76 6.88
CA ILE A 154 8.09 -15.11 7.40
C ILE A 154 7.47 -14.97 8.79
N ASP A 155 6.32 -15.59 8.99
CA ASP A 155 5.64 -15.74 10.28
C ASP A 155 6.55 -16.50 11.27
N LEU A 156 6.61 -16.01 12.52
CA LEU A 156 7.42 -16.55 13.61
C LEU A 156 6.92 -17.91 14.12
N ASP A 157 5.65 -18.23 13.89
CA ASP A 157 5.03 -19.50 14.24
C ASP A 157 5.18 -20.54 13.09
N THR A 158 5.71 -20.15 11.91
CA THR A 158 5.97 -21.08 10.80
C THR A 158 6.94 -22.21 11.20
N PRO A 159 6.55 -23.49 11.06
CA PRO A 159 7.40 -24.63 11.43
C PRO A 159 8.77 -24.68 10.73
N ASP A 160 9.79 -25.18 11.44
CA ASP A 160 11.16 -25.39 10.93
C ASP A 160 11.20 -26.24 9.65
N ASP A 161 10.31 -27.23 9.51
CA ASP A 161 10.22 -28.11 8.33
C ASP A 161 9.41 -27.48 7.17
N ALA A 162 8.65 -26.42 7.43
CA ALA A 162 7.96 -25.62 6.42
C ALA A 162 8.87 -24.56 5.75
N GLN A 163 10.13 -24.39 6.17
CA GLN A 163 11.07 -23.41 5.61
C GLN A 163 11.53 -23.72 4.17
N TYR A 164 11.37 -24.98 3.72
CA TYR A 164 11.78 -25.45 2.40
C TYR A 164 10.71 -26.31 1.74
N PHE A 165 10.67 -26.26 0.42
CA PHE A 165 9.76 -27.02 -0.42
C PHE A 165 10.52 -27.70 -1.57
N THR A 166 9.99 -28.80 -2.12
CA THR A 166 10.62 -29.56 -3.22
C THR A 166 9.78 -29.42 -4.47
N SER A 167 10.24 -28.65 -5.46
CA SER A 167 9.47 -28.34 -6.68
C SER A 167 8.86 -29.60 -7.31
N TRP A 168 7.56 -29.50 -7.63
CA TRP A 168 6.79 -30.53 -8.32
C TRP A 168 7.34 -30.78 -9.74
N ARG A 169 7.99 -29.79 -10.35
CA ARG A 169 8.45 -29.84 -11.73
C ARG A 169 9.88 -30.37 -11.91
N ASP A 170 10.83 -29.92 -11.09
CA ASP A 170 12.25 -30.24 -11.26
C ASP A 170 12.94 -30.86 -10.01
N GLY A 171 12.23 -30.93 -8.88
CA GLY A 171 12.76 -31.46 -7.62
C GLY A 171 13.77 -30.54 -6.92
N LYS A 172 13.97 -29.29 -7.39
CA LYS A 172 14.84 -28.32 -6.73
C LYS A 172 14.28 -27.94 -5.37
N GLN A 173 15.18 -27.70 -4.40
CA GLN A 173 14.80 -27.13 -3.12
C GLN A 173 14.49 -25.64 -3.30
N TRP A 174 13.24 -25.27 -3.06
CA TRP A 174 12.75 -23.89 -3.02
C TRP A 174 12.68 -23.44 -1.56
N ARG A 175 12.91 -22.15 -1.32
CA ARG A 175 12.90 -21.55 0.01
C ARG A 175 11.59 -20.80 0.21
N LEU A 176 11.06 -20.85 1.42
CA LEU A 176 9.96 -19.99 1.85
C LEU A 176 10.36 -18.51 1.74
N VAL A 177 9.51 -17.70 1.13
CA VAL A 177 9.70 -16.24 0.95
C VAL A 177 8.55 -15.40 1.52
N PHE A 178 7.39 -16.02 1.77
CA PHE A 178 6.29 -15.44 2.55
C PHE A 178 5.53 -16.54 3.30
N SER A 179 5.08 -16.27 4.53
CA SER A 179 4.13 -17.10 5.26
C SER A 179 3.21 -16.28 6.16
N ASP A 180 2.01 -16.81 6.39
CA ASP A 180 1.09 -16.44 7.46
C ASP A 180 0.42 -17.72 7.96
N GLU A 181 0.55 -18.00 9.26
CA GLU A 181 0.02 -19.18 9.95
C GLU A 181 -1.21 -18.84 10.80
N PHE A 182 -1.61 -17.55 10.85
CA PHE A 182 -2.86 -17.10 11.47
C PHE A 182 -3.06 -17.46 12.97
N GLU A 183 -1.97 -17.74 13.70
CA GLU A 183 -1.97 -18.17 15.12
C GLU A 183 -2.28 -17.03 16.12
N GLU A 184 -2.05 -15.76 15.77
CA GLU A 184 -2.50 -14.63 16.60
C GLU A 184 -4.05 -14.51 16.55
N GLU A 185 -4.72 -15.03 17.58
CA GLU A 185 -6.18 -15.02 17.77
C GLU A 185 -6.81 -13.61 17.71
N GLY A 186 -7.83 -13.44 16.86
CA GLY A 186 -8.65 -12.23 16.82
C GLY A 186 -8.07 -11.04 16.04
N ARG A 187 -7.16 -11.27 15.09
CA ARG A 187 -6.64 -10.24 14.17
C ARG A 187 -7.78 -9.54 13.43
N SER A 188 -7.65 -8.22 13.34
CA SER A 188 -8.53 -7.34 12.56
C SER A 188 -7.95 -7.13 11.17
N PHE A 189 -8.79 -7.23 10.15
CA PHE A 189 -8.39 -7.07 8.75
C PHE A 189 -9.04 -5.86 8.07
N TYR A 190 -9.53 -4.89 8.86
CA TYR A 190 -10.00 -3.62 8.32
C TYR A 190 -8.86 -2.84 7.64
N PRO A 191 -9.16 -1.93 6.68
CA PRO A 191 -8.14 -1.18 5.95
C PRO A 191 -7.14 -0.43 6.85
N GLY A 192 -5.89 -0.91 6.85
CA GLY A 192 -4.78 -0.38 7.64
C GLY A 192 -4.50 -1.08 8.98
N ASP A 193 -5.31 -2.05 9.42
CA ASP A 193 -5.09 -2.78 10.68
C ASP A 193 -4.01 -3.88 10.56
N ASP A 194 -3.92 -4.53 9.39
CA ASP A 194 -2.94 -5.59 9.09
C ASP A 194 -1.93 -5.13 8.00
N PRO A 195 -0.61 -5.42 8.15
CA PRO A 195 0.42 -4.95 7.23
C PRO A 195 0.48 -5.71 5.89
N TYR A 196 -0.05 -6.93 5.81
CA TYR A 196 -0.02 -7.75 4.60
C TYR A 196 -1.40 -7.95 3.98
N TRP A 197 -2.43 -8.07 4.79
CA TRP A 197 -3.79 -8.39 4.36
C TRP A 197 -4.76 -7.21 4.48
N GLU A 198 -5.85 -7.24 3.72
CA GLU A 198 -6.94 -6.29 3.81
C GLU A 198 -8.25 -6.97 3.40
N ALA A 199 -9.26 -6.94 4.27
CA ALA A 199 -10.61 -7.32 3.93
C ALA A 199 -11.34 -6.14 3.27
N VAL A 200 -12.12 -6.42 2.22
CA VAL A 200 -12.83 -5.38 1.46
C VAL A 200 -14.22 -5.12 2.02
N ASP A 201 -14.72 -3.90 1.80
CA ASP A 201 -16.09 -3.45 2.15
C ASP A 201 -16.82 -3.05 0.86
N LEU A 202 -17.38 -4.03 0.14
CA LEU A 202 -18.01 -3.83 -1.19
C LEU A 202 -19.01 -4.93 -1.58
N HIS A 203 -19.89 -4.61 -2.54
CA HIS A 203 -20.61 -5.62 -3.32
C HIS A 203 -19.77 -6.05 -4.52
N TYR A 204 -19.49 -7.35 -4.66
CA TYR A 204 -18.77 -7.90 -5.81
C TYR A 204 -19.73 -8.08 -7.00
N TRP A 205 -20.14 -6.95 -7.58
CA TRP A 205 -21.16 -6.87 -8.63
C TRP A 205 -20.76 -7.57 -9.94
N ALA A 206 -19.46 -7.67 -10.25
CA ALA A 206 -18.94 -8.20 -11.51
C ALA A 206 -19.39 -9.65 -11.78
N THR A 207 -19.59 -10.42 -10.71
CA THR A 207 -20.10 -11.79 -10.74
C THR A 207 -21.50 -11.93 -10.14
N ASN A 208 -22.27 -10.83 -9.98
CA ASN A 208 -23.61 -10.82 -9.40
C ASN A 208 -23.69 -11.54 -8.03
N ASN A 209 -22.71 -11.30 -7.13
CA ASN A 209 -22.70 -11.98 -5.84
C ASN A 209 -23.94 -11.65 -5.00
N MET A 210 -24.39 -12.62 -4.20
CA MET A 210 -25.61 -12.52 -3.39
C MET A 210 -25.37 -11.81 -2.06
N GLU A 211 -24.11 -11.72 -1.65
CA GLU A 211 -23.62 -11.12 -0.43
C GLU A 211 -22.89 -9.79 -0.62
N TRP A 212 -22.86 -9.00 0.44
CA TRP A 212 -21.88 -7.92 0.60
C TRP A 212 -20.62 -8.49 1.28
N TYR A 213 -19.43 -8.17 0.76
CA TYR A 213 -18.17 -8.45 1.45
C TYR A 213 -17.90 -7.35 2.49
N ASP A 214 -17.73 -7.75 3.74
CA ASP A 214 -17.67 -6.87 4.92
C ASP A 214 -16.49 -7.33 5.81
N PRO A 215 -15.57 -6.45 6.25
CA PRO A 215 -14.44 -6.85 7.07
C PRO A 215 -14.80 -7.57 8.38
N ALA A 216 -16.01 -7.37 8.93
CA ALA A 216 -16.50 -8.10 10.10
C ALA A 216 -16.81 -9.59 9.83
N ALA A 217 -16.69 -10.06 8.59
CA ALA A 217 -16.76 -11.47 8.22
C ALA A 217 -15.41 -12.21 8.30
N VAL A 218 -14.33 -11.48 8.59
CA VAL A 218 -12.94 -11.95 8.52
C VAL A 218 -12.25 -11.73 9.87
N THR A 219 -11.63 -12.78 10.41
CA THR A 219 -10.84 -12.77 11.65
C THR A 219 -9.94 -13.99 11.68
N THR A 220 -8.90 -14.00 12.49
CA THR A 220 -8.22 -15.25 12.89
C THR A 220 -8.87 -15.87 14.12
N LYS A 221 -8.79 -17.20 14.26
CA LYS A 221 -9.26 -17.95 15.45
C LYS A 221 -8.73 -19.39 15.48
N ASN A 222 -8.23 -19.83 16.63
CA ASN A 222 -7.72 -21.18 16.90
C ASN A 222 -6.63 -21.66 15.88
N GLY A 223 -5.68 -20.81 15.49
CA GLY A 223 -4.67 -21.18 14.48
C GLY A 223 -5.26 -21.33 13.07
N SER A 224 -6.03 -20.33 12.64
CA SER A 224 -6.66 -20.31 11.32
C SER A 224 -7.22 -18.92 10.98
N LEU A 225 -7.12 -18.52 9.71
CA LEU A 225 -7.96 -17.47 9.14
C LEU A 225 -9.38 -17.99 8.93
N VAL A 226 -10.37 -17.21 9.34
CA VAL A 226 -11.79 -17.56 9.30
C VAL A 226 -12.52 -16.65 8.33
N LEU A 227 -13.02 -17.23 7.24
CA LEU A 227 -13.87 -16.54 6.26
C LEU A 227 -15.32 -16.98 6.48
N THR A 228 -16.18 -16.05 6.90
CA THR A 228 -17.57 -16.35 7.31
C THR A 228 -18.59 -15.82 6.31
N LEU A 229 -19.53 -16.67 5.89
CA LEU A 229 -20.71 -16.28 5.11
C LEU A 229 -21.98 -16.53 5.92
N SER A 230 -22.79 -15.47 6.07
CA SER A 230 -23.99 -15.45 6.91
C SER A 230 -25.22 -14.96 6.15
N ALA A 231 -26.36 -15.61 6.40
CA ALA A 231 -27.69 -15.06 6.11
C ALA A 231 -27.98 -13.88 7.06
N LYS A 232 -27.43 -12.71 6.71
CA LYS A 232 -27.51 -11.46 7.46
C LYS A 232 -27.74 -10.32 6.47
N GLN A 233 -28.93 -9.73 6.52
CA GLN A 233 -29.27 -8.60 5.68
C GLN A 233 -28.39 -7.38 5.98
N THR A 234 -27.67 -6.89 4.97
CA THR A 234 -26.77 -5.72 5.06
C THR A 234 -26.67 -5.03 3.70
N HIS A 235 -26.46 -3.70 3.68
CA HIS A 235 -26.30 -2.88 2.48
C HIS A 235 -27.35 -3.03 1.35
N GLY A 236 -28.51 -3.64 1.63
CA GLY A 236 -29.58 -3.91 0.66
C GLY A 236 -29.56 -5.32 0.07
N LEU A 237 -28.59 -6.16 0.46
CA LEU A 237 -28.48 -7.58 0.17
C LEU A 237 -28.86 -8.41 1.39
N ASP A 238 -29.22 -9.68 1.20
CA ASP A 238 -29.70 -10.56 2.28
C ASP A 238 -28.58 -11.37 2.97
N TYR A 239 -27.34 -11.29 2.45
CA TYR A 239 -26.17 -12.03 2.94
C TYR A 239 -24.97 -11.11 3.19
N GLN A 240 -24.10 -11.53 4.11
CA GLN A 240 -22.76 -10.98 4.32
C GLN A 240 -21.74 -12.09 4.17
N GLY A 241 -20.70 -11.89 3.37
CA GLY A 241 -19.58 -12.82 3.20
C GLY A 241 -18.22 -12.15 3.40
N ALA A 242 -17.18 -12.85 2.99
CA ALA A 242 -15.78 -12.49 3.21
C ALA A 242 -14.97 -12.48 1.91
N LEU A 243 -14.17 -11.43 1.70
CA LEU A 243 -13.04 -11.42 0.78
C LEU A 243 -11.88 -10.66 1.42
N ILE A 244 -10.70 -11.28 1.40
CA ILE A 244 -9.44 -10.73 1.93
C ILE A 244 -8.36 -10.82 0.85
N GLN A 245 -7.48 -9.82 0.80
CA GLN A 245 -6.50 -9.65 -0.27
C GLN A 245 -5.17 -9.05 0.24
N THR A 246 -4.05 -9.38 -0.39
CA THR A 246 -2.72 -8.77 -0.13
C THR A 246 -2.37 -7.62 -1.10
N TRP A 247 -3.36 -7.14 -1.87
CA TRP A 247 -3.18 -6.13 -2.92
C TRP A 247 -2.33 -4.95 -2.47
N ASN A 248 -1.29 -4.65 -3.25
CA ASN A 248 -0.31 -3.59 -3.01
C ASN A 248 0.40 -3.60 -1.64
N LYS A 249 0.30 -4.71 -0.89
CA LYS A 249 0.98 -4.96 0.40
C LYS A 249 2.03 -6.07 0.26
N PHE A 250 1.61 -7.26 -0.19
CA PHE A 250 2.50 -8.36 -0.56
C PHE A 250 2.18 -8.86 -1.97
N CYS A 251 3.22 -9.01 -2.79
CA CYS A 251 3.12 -9.57 -4.14
C CYS A 251 4.34 -10.46 -4.47
N PHE A 252 4.18 -11.37 -5.43
CA PHE A 252 5.20 -12.33 -5.86
C PHE A 252 5.14 -12.57 -7.38
N THR A 253 6.28 -12.86 -8.00
CA THR A 253 6.38 -13.22 -9.43
C THR A 253 7.14 -14.52 -9.59
N GLY A 254 6.44 -15.56 -10.05
CA GLY A 254 6.90 -16.96 -10.02
C GLY A 254 6.93 -17.55 -8.61
N GLY A 255 7.03 -18.88 -8.53
CA GLY A 255 7.09 -19.61 -7.26
C GLY A 255 5.89 -20.54 -7.05
N TYR A 256 5.72 -20.99 -5.81
CA TYR A 256 4.68 -21.92 -5.38
C TYR A 256 3.85 -21.25 -4.28
N LEU A 257 2.62 -20.85 -4.62
CA LEU A 257 1.61 -20.42 -3.66
C LEU A 257 0.86 -21.66 -3.18
N VAL A 258 0.80 -21.85 -1.85
CA VAL A 258 0.16 -23.02 -1.24
C VAL A 258 -0.62 -22.62 0.01
N SER A 259 -1.74 -23.30 0.25
CA SER A 259 -2.61 -23.09 1.39
C SER A 259 -3.23 -24.41 1.84
N ALA A 260 -3.40 -24.57 3.16
CA ALA A 260 -4.15 -25.67 3.76
C ALA A 260 -5.54 -25.18 4.17
N VAL A 261 -6.59 -25.80 3.62
CA VAL A 261 -7.97 -25.27 3.68
C VAL A 261 -8.96 -26.35 4.13
N GLN A 262 -9.84 -25.99 5.07
CA GLN A 262 -11.09 -26.70 5.34
C GLN A 262 -12.22 -25.97 4.60
N LEU A 263 -12.82 -26.64 3.63
CA LEU A 263 -13.87 -26.07 2.79
C LEU A 263 -15.18 -25.84 3.58
N PRO A 264 -15.99 -24.84 3.20
CA PRO A 264 -17.22 -24.49 3.92
C PRO A 264 -18.37 -25.46 3.61
N GLY A 265 -19.37 -25.52 4.49
CA GLY A 265 -20.56 -26.33 4.29
C GLY A 265 -20.25 -27.83 4.16
N ILE A 266 -20.73 -28.46 3.09
CA ILE A 266 -20.61 -29.91 2.86
C ILE A 266 -20.45 -30.24 1.37
N ASN A 267 -19.72 -31.32 1.09
CA ASN A 267 -19.28 -31.77 -0.24
C ASN A 267 -20.39 -32.22 -1.23
N ASN A 268 -21.67 -31.97 -0.96
CA ASN A 268 -22.78 -32.46 -1.78
C ASN A 268 -23.98 -31.50 -1.92
N ILE A 269 -23.88 -30.24 -1.45
CA ILE A 269 -24.90 -29.19 -1.63
C ILE A 269 -24.31 -28.04 -2.45
N VAL A 270 -25.03 -27.56 -3.46
CA VAL A 270 -24.57 -26.52 -4.40
C VAL A 270 -24.80 -25.10 -3.86
N GLY A 271 -23.94 -24.16 -4.25
CA GLY A 271 -24.19 -22.72 -4.11
C GLY A 271 -23.14 -21.91 -3.35
N LEU A 272 -22.33 -22.55 -2.50
CA LEU A 272 -21.15 -21.90 -1.91
C LEU A 272 -20.03 -21.82 -2.95
N TRP A 273 -19.40 -20.65 -3.05
CA TRP A 273 -18.27 -20.39 -3.92
C TRP A 273 -17.10 -19.84 -3.06
N PRO A 274 -16.33 -20.75 -2.42
CA PRO A 274 -15.04 -20.44 -1.81
C PRO A 274 -13.93 -20.46 -2.86
N ALA A 275 -12.95 -19.56 -2.74
CA ALA A 275 -11.77 -19.57 -3.58
C ALA A 275 -10.51 -19.10 -2.84
N VAL A 276 -9.35 -19.57 -3.33
CA VAL A 276 -8.03 -18.97 -3.09
C VAL A 276 -7.38 -18.78 -4.46
N TRP A 277 -6.86 -17.59 -4.73
CA TRP A 277 -6.48 -17.15 -6.08
C TRP A 277 -5.48 -15.99 -6.03
N ALA A 278 -4.91 -15.62 -7.16
CA ALA A 278 -3.96 -14.53 -7.28
C ALA A 278 -4.14 -13.73 -8.58
N MET A 279 -3.92 -12.42 -8.52
CA MET A 279 -4.07 -11.50 -9.66
C MET A 279 -2.91 -10.51 -9.74
N GLY A 280 -2.56 -10.04 -10.95
CA GLY A 280 -1.56 -8.99 -11.15
C GLY A 280 -1.92 -7.63 -10.51
N ASN A 281 -1.00 -7.02 -9.77
CA ASN A 281 -1.22 -5.86 -8.88
C ASN A 281 -1.75 -4.58 -9.56
N LEU A 282 -1.60 -4.45 -10.88
CA LEU A 282 -2.14 -3.31 -11.65
C LEU A 282 -3.68 -3.29 -11.74
N GLY A 283 -4.37 -4.34 -11.29
CA GLY A 283 -5.81 -4.37 -11.02
C GLY A 283 -6.10 -4.74 -9.57
N ARG A 284 -7.24 -4.32 -9.02
CA ARG A 284 -7.72 -4.67 -7.69
C ARG A 284 -9.10 -5.33 -7.79
N ALA A 285 -9.23 -6.56 -7.29
CA ALA A 285 -10.47 -7.33 -7.35
C ALA A 285 -11.64 -6.58 -6.69
N GLY A 286 -12.77 -6.49 -7.40
CA GLY A 286 -13.96 -5.72 -6.97
C GLY A 286 -13.94 -4.22 -7.36
N TYR A 287 -12.83 -3.69 -7.92
CA TYR A 287 -12.71 -2.28 -8.32
C TYR A 287 -12.67 -2.16 -9.85
N GLY A 288 -13.85 -2.13 -10.46
CA GLY A 288 -14.02 -2.28 -11.92
C GLY A 288 -13.15 -1.38 -12.78
N ALA A 289 -13.08 -0.08 -12.47
CA ALA A 289 -12.25 0.86 -13.22
C ALA A 289 -10.76 0.50 -13.18
N SER A 290 -10.24 -0.14 -12.12
CA SER A 290 -8.86 -0.65 -12.13
C SER A 290 -8.67 -1.81 -13.12
N LEU A 291 -9.68 -2.69 -13.23
CA LEU A 291 -9.70 -3.93 -14.03
C LEU A 291 -10.06 -3.70 -15.50
N ASP A 292 -10.74 -2.60 -15.83
CA ASP A 292 -11.27 -2.29 -17.16
C ASP A 292 -10.17 -2.17 -18.23
N GLY A 293 -10.11 -3.15 -19.14
CA GLY A 293 -9.04 -3.32 -20.13
C GLY A 293 -7.70 -3.83 -19.55
N MET A 294 -7.68 -4.32 -18.32
CA MET A 294 -6.51 -4.91 -17.65
C MET A 294 -6.67 -6.41 -17.40
N TRP A 295 -7.84 -6.82 -16.92
CA TRP A 295 -8.18 -8.22 -16.67
C TRP A 295 -8.88 -8.83 -17.90
N PRO A 296 -8.65 -10.12 -18.24
CA PRO A 296 -7.66 -11.07 -17.70
C PRO A 296 -6.41 -11.12 -18.61
N TYR A 297 -5.88 -9.98 -19.04
CA TYR A 297 -4.78 -9.97 -20.02
C TYR A 297 -3.48 -10.53 -19.41
N THR A 298 -2.74 -11.32 -20.19
CA THR A 298 -1.30 -11.52 -20.02
C THR A 298 -0.69 -11.47 -21.41
N TYR A 299 -0.23 -10.28 -21.80
CA TYR A 299 0.07 -10.00 -23.20
C TYR A 299 1.09 -8.89 -23.41
N ASP A 300 2.12 -9.20 -24.20
CA ASP A 300 3.25 -8.31 -24.52
C ASP A 300 3.52 -8.27 -26.04
N SER A 301 2.45 -8.24 -26.82
CA SER A 301 2.48 -8.14 -28.29
C SER A 301 1.63 -6.97 -28.78
N CYS A 302 2.03 -6.38 -29.90
CA CYS A 302 1.24 -5.37 -30.60
C CYS A 302 0.68 -5.95 -31.89
N ASP A 303 -0.45 -6.62 -31.75
CA ASP A 303 -1.29 -7.17 -32.82
C ASP A 303 -2.77 -7.04 -32.42
N VAL A 304 -3.67 -7.65 -33.19
CA VAL A 304 -5.12 -7.52 -33.00
C VAL A 304 -5.63 -8.00 -31.63
N GLY A 305 -4.86 -8.83 -30.92
CA GLY A 305 -5.19 -9.29 -29.57
C GLY A 305 -5.29 -8.16 -28.53
N ALA A 306 -4.55 -7.08 -28.74
CA ALA A 306 -4.59 -5.88 -27.90
C ALA A 306 -5.75 -4.92 -28.24
N ALA A 307 -6.46 -5.13 -29.36
CA ALA A 307 -7.51 -4.24 -29.85
C ALA A 307 -8.90 -4.52 -29.23
N PRO A 308 -9.83 -3.54 -29.23
CA PRO A 308 -11.21 -3.75 -28.77
C PRO A 308 -11.89 -4.92 -29.49
N ASN A 309 -12.57 -5.77 -28.73
CA ASN A 309 -13.22 -7.00 -29.20
C ASN A 309 -12.28 -7.95 -29.99
N GLN A 310 -10.96 -7.84 -29.80
CA GLN A 310 -9.94 -8.49 -30.64
C GLN A 310 -10.09 -8.21 -32.15
N THR A 311 -10.55 -7.02 -32.55
CA THR A 311 -10.65 -6.66 -33.97
C THR A 311 -10.20 -5.24 -34.31
N VAL A 312 -9.66 -5.09 -35.52
CA VAL A 312 -9.38 -3.81 -36.17
C VAL A 312 -10.17 -3.77 -37.48
N ASN A 313 -11.04 -2.76 -37.64
CA ASN A 313 -11.96 -2.63 -38.79
C ASN A 313 -12.83 -3.88 -39.05
N GLY A 314 -13.15 -4.66 -38.01
CA GLY A 314 -13.94 -5.90 -38.11
C GLY A 314 -13.16 -7.14 -38.57
N LEU A 315 -11.82 -7.06 -38.62
CA LEU A 315 -10.92 -8.20 -38.89
C LEU A 315 -10.11 -8.56 -37.62
N PRO A 316 -9.74 -9.83 -37.43
CA PRO A 316 -10.05 -10.98 -38.27
C PRO A 316 -11.51 -11.42 -38.16
N ALA A 317 -12.08 -11.89 -39.28
CA ALA A 317 -13.50 -12.22 -39.34
C ALA A 317 -13.92 -13.34 -38.37
N ILE A 318 -13.00 -14.24 -37.97
CA ILE A 318 -13.31 -15.31 -37.01
C ILE A 318 -13.63 -14.78 -35.61
N ALA A 319 -13.06 -13.63 -35.21
CA ALA A 319 -13.36 -12.99 -33.92
C ALA A 319 -14.79 -12.43 -33.86
N GLN A 320 -15.48 -12.33 -35.01
CA GLN A 320 -16.89 -11.96 -35.11
C GLN A 320 -17.83 -13.19 -35.19
N THR A 321 -17.31 -14.42 -35.26
CA THR A 321 -18.10 -15.64 -35.50
C THR A 321 -17.64 -16.89 -34.75
N SER A 322 -16.80 -16.77 -33.71
CA SER A 322 -16.26 -17.92 -32.94
C SER A 322 -16.36 -17.76 -31.43
N GLY A 323 -17.06 -16.74 -30.94
CA GLY A 323 -17.40 -16.59 -29.53
C GLY A 323 -18.56 -17.47 -29.08
N ALA A 324 -19.03 -17.19 -27.86
CA ALA A 324 -20.13 -17.90 -27.24
C ALA A 324 -21.49 -17.48 -27.84
N GLU A 325 -22.50 -18.35 -27.77
CA GLU A 325 -23.83 -18.08 -28.34
C GLU A 325 -24.55 -16.92 -27.63
N ASP A 326 -24.40 -16.79 -26.31
CA ASP A 326 -24.93 -15.67 -25.52
C ASP A 326 -24.27 -14.31 -25.88
N ALA A 327 -23.08 -14.37 -26.48
CA ALA A 327 -22.33 -13.23 -26.99
C ALA A 327 -22.68 -12.88 -28.45
N ASN A 328 -23.67 -13.57 -29.05
CA ASN A 328 -23.98 -13.55 -30.48
C ASN A 328 -22.80 -14.00 -31.37
N TYR A 329 -22.00 -14.95 -30.89
CA TYR A 329 -20.80 -15.50 -31.54
C TYR A 329 -19.64 -14.51 -31.78
N VAL A 330 -19.72 -13.28 -31.23
CA VAL A 330 -18.56 -12.38 -31.12
C VAL A 330 -17.64 -12.89 -30.01
N LEU A 331 -16.34 -13.03 -30.33
CA LEU A 331 -15.35 -13.72 -29.50
C LEU A 331 -15.01 -12.97 -28.21
N SER A 332 -14.85 -11.65 -28.29
CA SER A 332 -14.45 -10.83 -27.15
C SER A 332 -15.31 -9.56 -27.05
N TYR A 333 -15.66 -9.21 -25.81
CA TYR A 333 -16.30 -7.96 -25.41
C TYR A 333 -15.33 -7.08 -24.61
N LEU A 334 -14.04 -7.45 -24.53
CA LEU A 334 -13.03 -6.65 -23.84
C LEU A 334 -12.74 -5.35 -24.63
N PRO A 335 -12.50 -4.22 -23.95
CA PRO A 335 -12.23 -2.92 -24.59
C PRO A 335 -10.85 -2.81 -25.25
N GLY A 336 -10.11 -3.92 -25.36
CA GLY A 336 -8.70 -3.96 -25.68
C GLY A 336 -7.83 -3.88 -24.43
N GLN A 337 -6.53 -4.11 -24.57
CA GLN A 337 -5.57 -4.02 -23.47
C GLN A 337 -5.19 -2.55 -23.24
N ARG A 338 -5.67 -1.96 -22.15
CA ARG A 338 -5.51 -0.55 -21.79
C ARG A 338 -4.06 -0.12 -21.69
N LEU A 339 -3.18 -1.01 -21.22
CA LEU A 339 -1.73 -0.83 -21.11
C LEU A 339 -1.00 -1.79 -22.06
N SER A 340 -1.36 -1.76 -23.35
CA SER A 340 -0.78 -2.64 -24.36
C SER A 340 0.61 -2.20 -24.83
N ARG A 341 1.36 -3.13 -25.43
CA ARG A 341 2.60 -2.84 -26.16
C ARG A 341 2.41 -1.86 -27.33
N CYS A 342 1.19 -1.72 -27.85
CA CYS A 342 0.86 -0.73 -28.87
C CYS A 342 0.77 0.72 -28.34
N THR A 343 0.84 0.94 -27.02
CA THR A 343 0.66 2.27 -26.42
C THR A 343 1.64 3.30 -27.00
N CYS A 344 1.12 4.41 -27.52
CA CYS A 344 1.89 5.43 -28.21
C CYS A 344 2.92 6.13 -27.30
N ASN A 345 4.04 6.54 -27.88
CA ASN A 345 5.13 7.19 -27.16
C ASN A 345 4.69 8.51 -26.51
N GLY A 346 4.69 8.55 -25.18
CA GLY A 346 4.30 9.73 -24.39
C GLY A 346 2.89 9.67 -23.81
N GLU A 347 2.09 8.66 -24.16
CA GLU A 347 0.86 8.33 -23.43
C GLU A 347 1.19 7.69 -22.06
N SER A 348 0.21 7.73 -21.14
CA SER A 348 0.36 7.23 -19.77
C SER A 348 0.50 5.72 -19.72
N HIS A 349 1.61 5.24 -19.16
CA HIS A 349 1.94 3.82 -19.11
C HIS A 349 3.04 3.56 -18.05
N PRO A 350 2.94 2.54 -17.18
CA PRO A 350 3.95 2.27 -16.14
C PRO A 350 5.30 1.82 -16.73
N GLY A 351 5.25 1.10 -17.86
CA GLY A 351 6.43 0.56 -18.53
C GLY A 351 6.82 -0.84 -18.02
N PRO A 352 8.09 -1.25 -18.18
CA PRO A 352 9.20 -0.54 -18.81
C PRO A 352 9.06 -0.50 -20.34
N LYS A 353 10.15 -0.28 -21.07
CA LYS A 353 10.19 -0.34 -22.54
C LYS A 353 11.12 -1.43 -23.04
N HIS A 354 10.70 -2.06 -24.14
CA HIS A 354 11.52 -2.94 -24.96
C HIS A 354 12.66 -2.17 -25.62
N SER A 355 13.68 -2.91 -26.09
CA SER A 355 14.82 -2.35 -26.81
C SER A 355 14.47 -1.76 -28.18
N ASP A 356 13.28 -2.03 -28.70
CA ASP A 356 12.70 -1.40 -29.90
C ASP A 356 12.01 -0.03 -29.61
N GLY A 357 11.83 0.33 -28.33
CA GLY A 357 11.17 1.56 -27.90
C GLY A 357 9.64 1.46 -27.70
N THR A 358 9.03 0.29 -27.94
CA THR A 358 7.66 0.00 -27.51
C THR A 358 7.60 -0.25 -26.00
N TYR A 359 6.43 -0.09 -25.38
CA TYR A 359 6.25 -0.47 -23.98
C TYR A 359 6.15 -1.99 -23.83
N VAL A 360 6.56 -2.54 -22.68
CA VAL A 360 6.09 -3.88 -22.28
C VAL A 360 4.58 -3.83 -22.14
N GLY A 361 3.84 -4.80 -22.65
CA GLY A 361 2.40 -4.91 -22.41
C GLY A 361 2.12 -5.33 -20.96
N ARG A 362 1.26 -4.58 -20.27
CA ARG A 362 0.97 -4.69 -18.83
C ARG A 362 -0.51 -4.93 -18.58
N ALA A 363 -0.85 -5.60 -17.49
CA ALA A 363 -2.18 -6.15 -17.29
C ALA A 363 -2.48 -6.57 -15.84
N ALA A 364 -3.65 -7.17 -15.62
CA ALA A 364 -4.06 -7.84 -14.39
C ALA A 364 -4.50 -9.29 -14.69
N PRO A 365 -3.55 -10.21 -14.98
CA PRO A 365 -3.85 -11.64 -15.19
C PRO A 365 -4.23 -12.33 -13.88
N GLU A 366 -4.75 -13.56 -13.99
CA GLU A 366 -5.35 -14.32 -12.89
C GLU A 366 -4.94 -15.80 -12.91
N ILE A 367 -4.61 -16.34 -11.74
CA ILE A 367 -4.38 -17.78 -11.51
C ILE A 367 -5.10 -18.21 -10.23
N ASP A 368 -5.95 -19.21 -10.34
CA ASP A 368 -6.78 -19.75 -9.27
C ASP A 368 -6.04 -20.91 -8.60
N VAL A 369 -5.81 -20.84 -7.29
CA VAL A 369 -5.34 -22.01 -6.51
C VAL A 369 -6.46 -23.03 -6.46
N PHE A 370 -7.68 -22.57 -6.17
CA PHE A 370 -8.92 -23.25 -6.49
C PHE A 370 -10.11 -22.29 -6.47
N GLU A 371 -11.16 -22.64 -7.21
CA GLU A 371 -12.55 -22.30 -6.89
C GLU A 371 -13.27 -23.61 -6.54
N ALA A 372 -13.93 -23.74 -5.39
CA ALA A 372 -14.66 -24.98 -5.07
C ALA A 372 -16.11 -24.92 -5.54
N GLN A 373 -16.59 -26.06 -6.02
CA GLN A 373 -17.93 -26.26 -6.55
C GLN A 373 -18.48 -27.63 -6.13
N VAL A 374 -19.76 -27.90 -6.37
CA VAL A 374 -20.34 -29.25 -6.28
C VAL A 374 -20.96 -29.59 -7.64
N SER A 375 -20.53 -30.70 -8.25
CA SER A 375 -21.17 -31.27 -9.45
C SER A 375 -21.61 -32.69 -9.15
N ASP A 376 -22.79 -33.08 -9.64
CA ASP A 376 -23.32 -34.45 -9.51
C ASP A 376 -23.35 -35.00 -8.06
N GLY A 377 -23.53 -34.10 -7.09
CA GLY A 377 -23.50 -34.42 -5.64
C GLY A 377 -22.10 -34.72 -5.09
N THR A 378 -21.04 -34.29 -5.77
CA THR A 378 -19.63 -34.44 -5.36
C THR A 378 -18.89 -33.09 -5.41
N GLY A 379 -18.24 -32.75 -4.31
CA GLY A 379 -17.39 -31.58 -4.18
C GLY A 379 -16.13 -31.68 -5.03
N GLN A 380 -15.91 -30.66 -5.84
CA GLN A 380 -14.79 -30.52 -6.77
C GLN A 380 -14.13 -29.16 -6.60
N VAL A 381 -12.91 -29.02 -7.11
CA VAL A 381 -12.26 -27.72 -7.33
C VAL A 381 -12.02 -27.51 -8.83
N SER A 382 -12.41 -26.35 -9.35
CA SER A 382 -11.81 -25.78 -10.55
C SER A 382 -10.43 -25.29 -10.17
N GLN A 383 -9.42 -25.67 -10.94
CA GLN A 383 -8.05 -25.16 -10.81
C GLN A 383 -7.66 -24.58 -12.17
N SER A 384 -7.40 -23.28 -12.21
CA SER A 384 -7.47 -22.53 -13.47
C SER A 384 -6.49 -21.34 -13.56
N GLY A 385 -6.32 -20.88 -14.80
CA GLY A 385 -5.80 -19.55 -15.11
C GLY A 385 -6.67 -18.92 -16.19
N GLN A 386 -6.83 -17.60 -16.11
CA GLN A 386 -7.64 -16.83 -17.06
C GLN A 386 -6.74 -16.02 -18.01
N TRP A 387 -7.18 -15.91 -19.27
CA TRP A 387 -6.35 -15.42 -20.36
C TRP A 387 -7.13 -14.46 -21.27
N ALA A 388 -6.51 -13.34 -21.59
CA ALA A 388 -6.79 -12.54 -22.79
C ALA A 388 -5.47 -12.22 -23.51
N PRO A 389 -5.47 -12.15 -24.86
CA PRO A 389 -6.57 -12.39 -25.79
C PRO A 389 -6.97 -13.87 -25.94
N PHE A 390 -8.07 -14.13 -26.65
CA PHE A 390 -8.69 -15.45 -26.78
C PHE A 390 -8.38 -16.14 -28.12
N ASN A 391 -8.20 -17.46 -28.07
CA ASN A 391 -8.23 -18.35 -29.24
C ASN A 391 -9.62 -18.38 -29.90
N ALA A 392 -9.69 -18.76 -31.18
CA ALA A 392 -10.97 -19.08 -31.83
C ALA A 392 -11.73 -20.17 -31.05
N GLY A 393 -12.99 -19.91 -30.68
CA GLY A 393 -13.79 -20.86 -29.88
C GLY A 393 -13.29 -21.04 -28.43
N TYR A 394 -12.38 -20.18 -27.95
CA TYR A 394 -11.64 -20.34 -26.69
C TYR A 394 -10.81 -21.64 -26.61
N VAL A 395 -10.54 -22.29 -27.76
CA VAL A 395 -9.84 -23.57 -27.82
C VAL A 395 -8.32 -23.34 -27.81
N TRP A 396 -7.68 -23.67 -26.69
CA TRP A 396 -6.23 -23.70 -26.53
C TRP A 396 -5.65 -25.05 -26.97
N ASP A 397 -4.31 -25.12 -27.17
CA ASP A 397 -3.65 -26.39 -27.51
C ASP A 397 -3.53 -27.27 -26.24
N ASN A 398 -4.57 -28.08 -26.03
CA ASN A 398 -4.69 -29.04 -24.93
C ASN A 398 -4.15 -30.45 -25.28
N SER A 399 -3.21 -30.55 -26.22
CA SER A 399 -2.51 -31.80 -26.51
C SER A 399 -1.72 -32.32 -25.30
N SER A 400 -1.32 -33.61 -25.32
CA SER A 400 -0.56 -34.25 -24.23
C SER A 400 0.79 -33.60 -23.91
N ASP A 401 1.30 -32.79 -24.84
CA ASP A 401 2.57 -32.08 -24.69
C ASP A 401 2.38 -30.75 -23.92
N ASN A 402 1.13 -30.30 -23.74
CA ASN A 402 0.76 -29.07 -23.06
C ASN A 402 -0.14 -29.28 -21.84
N LEU A 403 -1.13 -30.18 -21.92
CA LEU A 403 -2.03 -30.58 -20.84
C LEU A 403 -1.56 -31.90 -20.25
N ILE A 404 -1.02 -31.85 -19.03
CA ILE A 404 -0.56 -33.03 -18.29
C ILE A 404 -1.45 -33.19 -17.06
N ILE A 405 -2.42 -34.11 -17.11
CA ILE A 405 -3.22 -34.51 -15.94
C ILE A 405 -2.51 -35.67 -15.23
N ALA A 406 -2.25 -35.53 -13.94
CA ALA A 406 -1.47 -36.51 -13.16
C ALA A 406 -2.31 -37.71 -12.70
N ASP A 407 -3.57 -37.49 -12.31
CA ASP A 407 -4.52 -38.56 -11.98
C ASP A 407 -5.88 -38.32 -12.68
N SER A 408 -6.07 -38.99 -13.81
CA SER A 408 -7.29 -38.95 -14.61
C SER A 408 -8.44 -39.82 -14.06
N SER A 409 -8.30 -40.39 -12.86
CA SER A 409 -9.41 -41.07 -12.17
C SER A 409 -10.23 -40.12 -11.29
N ILE A 410 -9.63 -38.98 -10.90
CA ILE A 410 -10.27 -37.92 -10.08
C ILE A 410 -10.22 -36.53 -10.71
N SER A 411 -9.46 -36.33 -11.81
CA SER A 411 -9.27 -35.03 -12.46
C SER A 411 -9.59 -35.09 -13.96
N MET A 412 -10.28 -34.08 -14.48
CA MET A 412 -10.65 -33.97 -15.89
C MET A 412 -10.66 -32.53 -16.38
N LEU A 413 -10.36 -32.32 -17.68
CA LEU A 413 -10.46 -31.00 -18.31
C LEU A 413 -11.87 -30.43 -18.10
N ASN A 414 -11.97 -29.19 -17.64
CA ASN A 414 -13.25 -28.52 -17.43
C ASN A 414 -13.98 -28.33 -18.76
N THR A 415 -15.31 -28.43 -18.76
CA THR A 415 -16.14 -28.12 -19.93
C THR A 415 -16.32 -26.62 -20.12
N TYR A 416 -16.13 -25.82 -19.06
CA TYR A 416 -15.95 -24.38 -19.17
C TYR A 416 -14.54 -24.04 -19.66
N ILE A 417 -14.47 -23.42 -20.83
CA ILE A 417 -13.22 -22.98 -21.49
C ILE A 417 -13.15 -21.45 -21.67
N GLY A 418 -14.15 -20.72 -21.16
CA GLY A 418 -14.24 -19.26 -21.28
C GLY A 418 -15.60 -18.75 -21.77
N GLY A 419 -15.62 -17.47 -22.10
CA GLY A 419 -16.76 -16.70 -22.60
C GLY A 419 -16.30 -15.30 -23.02
N LYS A 420 -17.26 -14.41 -23.33
CA LYS A 420 -16.97 -13.10 -23.95
C LYS A 420 -16.01 -12.16 -23.22
N THR A 421 -15.72 -12.39 -21.94
CA THR A 421 -14.76 -11.60 -21.14
C THR A 421 -13.49 -12.36 -20.73
N GLN A 422 -13.40 -13.68 -20.93
CA GLN A 422 -12.21 -14.47 -20.58
C GLN A 422 -12.08 -15.76 -21.39
N GLN A 423 -10.86 -16.19 -21.72
CA GLN A 423 -10.58 -17.59 -22.03
C GLN A 423 -10.04 -18.27 -20.77
N ALA A 424 -10.51 -19.48 -20.46
CA ALA A 424 -10.09 -20.24 -19.29
C ALA A 424 -9.27 -21.47 -19.69
N THR A 425 -8.20 -21.75 -18.95
CA THR A 425 -7.56 -23.08 -18.94
C THR A 425 -7.82 -23.68 -17.56
N SER A 426 -8.76 -24.63 -17.47
CA SER A 426 -9.24 -25.18 -16.21
C SER A 426 -9.30 -26.71 -16.24
N VAL A 427 -8.89 -27.35 -15.15
CA VAL A 427 -9.16 -28.76 -14.84
C VAL A 427 -9.99 -28.80 -13.56
N VAL A 428 -11.01 -29.65 -13.53
CA VAL A 428 -11.79 -29.94 -12.33
C VAL A 428 -11.30 -31.24 -11.69
N SER A 429 -11.12 -31.22 -10.37
CA SER A 429 -10.66 -32.38 -9.59
C SER A 429 -11.57 -32.65 -8.39
N GLU A 430 -11.86 -33.92 -8.08
CA GLU A 430 -12.56 -34.28 -6.84
C GLU A 430 -11.79 -33.83 -5.59
N THR A 431 -12.51 -33.26 -4.62
CA THR A 431 -11.95 -32.81 -3.34
C THR A 431 -11.91 -33.93 -2.30
N ASN A 432 -11.09 -33.72 -1.25
CA ASN A 432 -11.11 -34.57 -0.08
C ASN A 432 -12.42 -34.35 0.70
N LYS A 433 -13.31 -35.35 0.65
CA LYS A 433 -14.69 -35.27 1.15
C LYS A 433 -14.78 -35.12 2.68
N ASP A 434 -13.72 -35.48 3.40
CA ASP A 434 -13.62 -35.28 4.85
C ASP A 434 -13.26 -33.84 5.25
N CYS A 435 -12.64 -33.06 4.35
CA CYS A 435 -12.07 -31.74 4.66
C CYS A 435 -13.06 -30.58 4.43
N TYR A 436 -14.29 -30.77 4.94
CA TYR A 436 -15.38 -29.80 4.90
C TYR A 436 -15.91 -29.51 6.32
N GLN A 437 -16.40 -28.29 6.53
CA GLN A 437 -16.94 -27.75 7.79
C GLN A 437 -17.97 -28.67 8.48
N LEU A 438 -18.82 -29.34 7.71
CA LEU A 438 -19.88 -30.23 8.21
C LEU A 438 -19.55 -31.73 8.02
N ALA A 439 -18.32 -32.06 7.64
CA ALA A 439 -17.79 -33.42 7.51
C ALA A 439 -16.87 -33.74 8.71
N SER A 440 -15.65 -34.24 8.46
CA SER A 440 -14.67 -34.56 9.51
C SER A 440 -13.83 -33.35 9.93
N GLY A 441 -13.84 -32.25 9.16
CA GLY A 441 -13.16 -31.00 9.50
C GLY A 441 -11.62 -31.04 9.36
N CYS A 442 -11.10 -31.83 8.42
CA CYS A 442 -9.67 -31.76 8.08
C CYS A 442 -9.35 -30.56 7.16
N PHE A 443 -8.06 -30.24 7.06
CA PHE A 443 -7.53 -29.33 6.05
C PHE A 443 -6.93 -30.14 4.89
N ALA A 444 -7.28 -29.77 3.66
CA ALA A 444 -6.66 -30.28 2.44
C ALA A 444 -5.72 -29.23 1.86
N ILE A 445 -4.59 -29.67 1.28
CA ILE A 445 -3.56 -28.76 0.74
C ILE A 445 -3.84 -28.49 -0.74
N TYR A 446 -3.97 -27.21 -1.08
CA TYR A 446 -4.13 -26.69 -2.43
C TYR A 446 -3.02 -25.71 -2.77
N GLY A 447 -2.62 -25.63 -4.04
CA GLY A 447 -1.57 -24.70 -4.47
C GLY A 447 -1.43 -24.60 -5.99
N PHE A 448 -0.67 -23.60 -6.45
CA PHE A 448 -0.09 -23.60 -7.80
C PHE A 448 1.40 -23.27 -7.76
N GLU A 449 2.19 -24.07 -8.49
CA GLU A 449 3.61 -23.84 -8.77
C GLU A 449 3.73 -23.31 -10.19
N TYR A 450 4.33 -22.13 -10.39
CA TYR A 450 4.45 -21.54 -11.71
C TYR A 450 5.81 -20.92 -12.00
N LYS A 451 6.18 -20.98 -13.28
CA LYS A 451 7.32 -20.25 -13.86
C LYS A 451 6.80 -19.26 -14.90
N PRO A 452 6.96 -17.95 -14.69
CA PRO A 452 6.61 -16.89 -15.64
C PRO A 452 7.33 -17.00 -17.00
N GLY A 453 6.75 -16.38 -18.03
CA GLY A 453 7.38 -16.21 -19.35
C GLY A 453 6.79 -17.12 -20.43
N TYR A 454 7.55 -17.36 -21.49
CA TYR A 454 7.07 -18.04 -22.70
C TYR A 454 7.53 -19.51 -22.79
N ALA A 455 7.07 -20.21 -23.82
CA ALA A 455 7.53 -21.58 -24.13
C ALA A 455 9.06 -21.66 -24.33
N SER A 456 9.70 -20.59 -24.82
CA SER A 456 11.17 -20.43 -24.90
C SER A 456 11.87 -20.58 -23.55
N ASP A 457 11.22 -20.13 -22.49
CA ASP A 457 11.74 -20.10 -21.12
C ASP A 457 11.43 -21.41 -20.37
N ASN A 458 10.70 -22.33 -21.01
CA ASN A 458 10.08 -23.51 -20.41
C ASN A 458 9.11 -23.12 -19.28
N ALA A 459 8.34 -22.05 -19.49
CA ALA A 459 7.31 -21.58 -18.56
C ALA A 459 6.11 -22.55 -18.46
N TYR A 460 5.50 -22.61 -17.27
CA TYR A 460 4.41 -23.54 -16.94
C TYR A 460 3.62 -23.06 -15.70
N ILE A 461 2.43 -23.62 -15.48
CA ILE A 461 1.72 -23.60 -14.20
C ILE A 461 1.29 -25.04 -13.85
N SER A 462 1.52 -25.48 -12.63
CA SER A 462 1.21 -26.81 -12.08
C SER A 462 0.34 -26.68 -10.83
N TRP A 463 -0.85 -27.25 -10.81
CA TRP A 463 -1.81 -27.12 -9.71
C TRP A 463 -1.87 -28.36 -8.82
N ILE A 464 -2.11 -28.13 -7.53
CA ILE A 464 -2.06 -29.11 -6.45
C ILE A 464 -3.44 -29.26 -5.81
N ASN A 465 -3.90 -30.49 -5.64
CA ASN A 465 -5.16 -30.86 -4.98
C ASN A 465 -4.90 -31.96 -3.95
N ASP A 466 -5.42 -31.80 -2.72
CA ASP A 466 -5.22 -32.73 -1.60
C ASP A 466 -3.73 -33.14 -1.41
N GLY A 467 -2.84 -32.15 -1.49
CA GLY A 467 -1.39 -32.32 -1.32
C GLY A 467 -0.68 -33.11 -2.44
N LYS A 468 -1.29 -33.23 -3.63
CA LYS A 468 -0.74 -33.96 -4.78
C LYS A 468 -0.82 -33.10 -6.03
N LEU A 469 0.16 -33.24 -6.94
CA LEU A 469 0.06 -32.68 -8.29
C LEU A 469 -1.23 -33.20 -8.98
N ALA A 470 -2.09 -32.29 -9.40
CA ALA A 470 -3.34 -32.59 -10.09
C ALA A 470 -3.16 -32.47 -11.61
N TRP A 471 -2.65 -31.33 -12.08
CA TRP A 471 -2.37 -31.09 -13.50
C TRP A 471 -1.30 -30.01 -13.74
N THR A 472 -0.81 -29.92 -14.97
CA THR A 472 0.10 -28.85 -15.44
C THR A 472 -0.33 -28.36 -16.82
N ILE A 473 -0.24 -27.04 -17.04
CA ILE A 473 -0.17 -26.42 -18.37
C ILE A 473 1.26 -25.98 -18.69
N ASN A 474 1.74 -26.31 -19.88
CA ASN A 474 2.97 -25.73 -20.45
C ASN A 474 2.62 -24.50 -21.30
N ALA A 475 3.48 -23.47 -21.29
CA ALA A 475 3.20 -22.17 -21.95
C ALA A 475 2.89 -22.25 -23.45
N ALA A 476 3.28 -23.32 -24.15
CA ALA A 476 2.93 -23.53 -25.55
C ALA A 476 1.43 -23.78 -25.77
N GLY A 477 0.70 -24.25 -24.75
CA GLY A 477 -0.76 -24.44 -24.82
C GLY A 477 -1.54 -23.14 -25.06
N VAL A 478 -1.06 -22.03 -24.50
CA VAL A 478 -1.57 -20.66 -24.72
C VAL A 478 -0.76 -19.89 -25.78
N GLY A 479 -0.18 -20.63 -26.71
CA GLY A 479 0.55 -20.13 -27.87
C GLY A 479 -0.27 -19.24 -28.82
N ALA A 480 0.39 -18.83 -29.90
CA ALA A 480 -0.19 -17.97 -30.93
C ALA A 480 -1.31 -18.68 -31.72
N ASP A 481 -2.34 -17.94 -32.12
CA ASP A 481 -3.45 -18.44 -32.93
C ASP A 481 -3.53 -17.66 -34.25
N THR A 482 -3.22 -18.36 -35.34
CA THR A 482 -3.24 -17.80 -36.70
C THR A 482 -4.64 -17.59 -37.25
N ALA A 483 -5.70 -18.11 -36.61
CA ALA A 483 -7.08 -17.82 -37.00
C ALA A 483 -7.54 -16.47 -36.44
N THR A 484 -7.29 -16.20 -35.16
CA THR A 484 -7.57 -14.91 -34.49
C THR A 484 -6.46 -13.88 -34.64
N GLU A 485 -5.41 -14.19 -35.41
CA GLU A 485 -4.27 -13.29 -35.71
C GLU A 485 -3.53 -12.76 -34.46
N ILE A 486 -3.51 -13.55 -33.38
CA ILE A 486 -2.87 -13.21 -32.10
C ILE A 486 -1.53 -13.92 -31.90
N SER A 487 -0.55 -13.21 -31.35
CA SER A 487 0.69 -13.77 -30.78
C SER A 487 0.42 -14.65 -29.55
N ALA A 488 1.46 -15.37 -29.09
CA ALA A 488 1.42 -16.17 -27.87
C ALA A 488 1.27 -15.33 -26.61
N ARG A 489 0.64 -15.91 -25.59
CA ARG A 489 0.54 -15.33 -24.23
C ARG A 489 1.64 -15.92 -23.34
N PRO A 490 2.38 -15.12 -22.57
CA PRO A 490 3.26 -15.66 -21.54
C PRO A 490 2.43 -16.13 -20.34
N ILE A 491 2.96 -17.12 -19.62
CA ILE A 491 2.55 -17.39 -18.24
C ILE A 491 2.81 -16.11 -17.41
N PRO A 492 1.84 -15.66 -16.58
CA PRO A 492 1.86 -14.33 -15.96
C PRO A 492 3.23 -13.87 -15.42
N GLN A 493 3.65 -12.68 -15.86
CA GLN A 493 4.92 -12.05 -15.49
C GLN A 493 4.77 -10.85 -14.55
N GLU A 494 3.54 -10.43 -14.28
CA GLU A 494 3.21 -9.35 -13.33
C GLU A 494 3.56 -9.76 -11.87
N PRO A 495 3.81 -8.79 -10.96
CA PRO A 495 3.72 -9.04 -9.52
C PRO A 495 2.28 -9.37 -9.16
N MET A 496 2.02 -10.59 -8.69
CA MET A 496 0.68 -11.02 -8.30
C MET A 496 0.47 -10.92 -6.79
N TYR A 497 -0.69 -10.44 -6.37
CA TYR A 497 -1.14 -10.47 -4.97
C TYR A 497 -2.09 -11.65 -4.75
N ILE A 498 -2.14 -12.14 -3.50
CA ILE A 498 -2.96 -13.27 -3.05
C ILE A 498 -4.35 -12.78 -2.60
N MET A 499 -5.37 -13.59 -2.85
CA MET A 499 -6.77 -13.40 -2.41
C MET A 499 -7.36 -14.69 -1.86
N ALA A 500 -8.30 -14.55 -0.92
CA ALA A 500 -9.19 -15.62 -0.49
C ALA A 500 -10.59 -15.07 -0.19
N ASN A 501 -11.64 -15.81 -0.55
CA ASN A 501 -13.02 -15.40 -0.35
C ASN A 501 -13.97 -16.57 -0.08
N LEU A 502 -15.12 -16.24 0.50
CA LEU A 502 -16.30 -17.09 0.60
C LEU A 502 -17.55 -16.28 0.27
N GLY A 503 -18.16 -16.60 -0.87
CA GLY A 503 -19.38 -15.95 -1.38
C GLY A 503 -20.39 -16.93 -1.99
N MET A 504 -21.40 -16.39 -2.66
CA MET A 504 -22.36 -17.13 -3.48
C MET A 504 -22.73 -16.31 -4.73
N SER A 505 -22.88 -16.97 -5.88
CA SER A 505 -23.27 -16.30 -7.12
C SER A 505 -24.10 -17.22 -8.02
N THR A 506 -25.19 -16.67 -8.57
CA THR A 506 -26.00 -17.35 -9.59
C THR A 506 -25.36 -17.37 -10.99
N ASN A 507 -24.18 -16.75 -11.17
CA ASN A 507 -23.41 -16.86 -12.41
C ASN A 507 -22.64 -18.19 -12.49
N PHE A 508 -22.34 -18.82 -11.34
CA PHE A 508 -21.55 -20.06 -11.26
C PHE A 508 -22.39 -21.32 -11.05
N GLY A 509 -23.71 -21.19 -10.87
CA GLY A 509 -24.62 -22.32 -10.79
C GLY A 509 -25.92 -22.02 -10.05
N GLU A 510 -26.61 -23.08 -9.65
CA GLU A 510 -27.75 -23.02 -8.73
C GLU A 510 -27.24 -22.86 -7.28
N VAL A 511 -27.94 -22.05 -6.49
CA VAL A 511 -27.62 -21.82 -5.08
C VAL A 511 -28.74 -22.43 -4.24
N ASP A 512 -28.48 -23.58 -3.60
CA ASP A 512 -29.49 -24.40 -2.92
C ASP A 512 -29.78 -23.85 -1.51
N LEU A 513 -30.43 -22.69 -1.45
CA LEU A 513 -30.77 -22.00 -0.21
C LEU A 513 -31.68 -22.80 0.74
N ASP A 514 -32.37 -23.84 0.26
CA ASP A 514 -33.23 -24.71 1.08
C ASP A 514 -32.39 -25.73 1.89
N HIS A 515 -31.18 -26.09 1.44
CA HIS A 515 -30.30 -27.06 2.10
C HIS A 515 -28.97 -26.46 2.61
N LEU A 516 -28.59 -25.26 2.17
CA LEU A 516 -27.40 -24.56 2.67
C LEU A 516 -27.55 -24.18 4.15
N THR A 517 -26.49 -24.42 4.93
CA THR A 517 -26.44 -24.16 6.37
C THR A 517 -25.63 -22.91 6.65
N PHE A 518 -26.25 -21.89 7.24
CA PHE A 518 -25.61 -20.64 7.63
C PHE A 518 -25.41 -20.53 9.16
N PRO A 519 -24.30 -19.96 9.65
CA PRO A 519 -23.16 -19.45 8.87
C PRO A 519 -22.29 -20.57 8.27
N ALA A 520 -21.97 -20.42 6.99
CA ALA A 520 -20.95 -21.22 6.32
C ALA A 520 -19.58 -20.62 6.64
N VAL A 521 -18.59 -21.46 6.91
CA VAL A 521 -17.26 -21.03 7.38
C VAL A 521 -16.19 -21.83 6.66
N MET A 522 -15.34 -21.12 5.93
CA MET A 522 -14.09 -21.62 5.39
C MET A 522 -12.96 -21.29 6.36
N LEU A 523 -12.10 -22.26 6.65
CA LEU A 523 -10.90 -22.05 7.46
C LEU A 523 -9.65 -22.22 6.59
N ILE A 524 -8.66 -21.37 6.79
CA ILE A 524 -7.32 -21.52 6.23
C ILE A 524 -6.33 -21.63 7.39
N ASP A 525 -5.64 -22.78 7.45
CA ASP A 525 -4.59 -23.12 8.43
C ASP A 525 -3.32 -22.30 8.16
N TYR A 526 -2.88 -22.21 6.90
CA TYR A 526 -1.81 -21.29 6.48
C TYR A 526 -1.94 -20.83 5.03
N ILE A 527 -1.23 -19.74 4.72
CA ILE A 527 -0.87 -19.36 3.34
C ILE A 527 0.65 -19.16 3.29
N ARG A 528 1.32 -19.84 2.34
CA ARG A 528 2.78 -19.80 2.18
C ARG A 528 3.16 -19.63 0.71
N VAL A 529 4.25 -18.90 0.46
CA VAL A 529 4.87 -18.76 -0.86
C VAL A 529 6.33 -19.20 -0.82
N TYR A 530 6.69 -20.08 -1.74
CA TYR A 530 8.06 -20.57 -1.93
C TYR A 530 8.61 -20.12 -3.27
N GLN A 531 9.91 -19.80 -3.34
CA GLN A 531 10.60 -19.49 -4.59
C GLN A 531 11.94 -20.21 -4.70
N ASP A 532 12.41 -20.39 -5.93
CA ASP A 532 13.77 -20.81 -6.22
C ASP A 532 14.77 -19.82 -5.57
N PRO A 533 15.73 -20.25 -4.73
CA PRO A 533 16.70 -19.38 -4.08
C PRO A 533 17.58 -18.58 -5.06
N ASP A 534 17.74 -19.06 -6.30
CA ASP A 534 18.48 -18.35 -7.36
C ASP A 534 17.63 -17.28 -8.07
N ASN A 535 16.30 -17.30 -7.89
CA ASN A 535 15.33 -16.48 -8.64
C ASN A 535 14.22 -15.90 -7.75
N ILE A 536 14.57 -15.42 -6.54
CA ILE A 536 13.61 -14.76 -5.64
C ILE A 536 13.17 -13.40 -6.23
N ASN A 537 11.85 -13.20 -6.37
CA ASN A 537 11.24 -11.95 -6.82
C ASN A 537 9.91 -11.72 -6.07
N ILE A 538 9.94 -10.82 -5.09
CA ILE A 538 8.82 -10.43 -4.23
C ILE A 538 8.73 -8.91 -4.13
N GLY A 539 7.53 -8.40 -3.85
CA GLY A 539 7.20 -6.98 -3.82
C GLY A 539 6.29 -6.57 -4.98
N CYS A 540 5.46 -5.56 -4.76
CA CYS A 540 4.43 -5.12 -5.70
C CYS A 540 4.93 -4.14 -6.77
N ASP A 541 6.18 -3.65 -6.65
CA ASP A 541 6.83 -2.74 -7.60
C ASP A 541 8.19 -3.26 -8.11
N PRO A 542 8.27 -4.44 -8.78
CA PRO A 542 9.52 -4.91 -9.36
C PRO A 542 10.00 -3.94 -10.45
N LYS A 543 11.31 -3.67 -10.49
CA LYS A 543 11.94 -2.73 -11.44
C LYS A 543 11.54 -2.97 -12.92
N ASP A 544 11.41 -4.24 -13.31
CA ASP A 544 11.08 -4.62 -14.68
C ASP A 544 9.57 -4.79 -14.93
N TYR A 545 8.74 -4.66 -13.88
CA TYR A 545 7.27 -4.68 -13.89
C TYR A 545 6.68 -3.63 -12.89
N PRO A 546 7.05 -2.33 -12.98
CA PRO A 546 6.67 -1.33 -11.97
C PRO A 546 5.15 -1.11 -11.95
N THR A 547 4.59 -0.78 -10.78
CA THR A 547 3.16 -0.51 -10.57
C THR A 547 2.89 0.72 -9.70
N ALA A 548 3.79 1.07 -8.78
CA ALA A 548 3.53 2.02 -7.69
C ALA A 548 3.15 3.42 -8.20
N ASP A 549 3.95 4.01 -9.09
CA ASP A 549 3.70 5.34 -9.66
C ASP A 549 2.37 5.40 -10.44
N TYR A 550 1.98 4.31 -11.12
CA TYR A 550 0.72 4.25 -11.86
C TYR A 550 -0.48 4.14 -10.93
N ILE A 551 -0.42 3.25 -9.93
CA ILE A 551 -1.46 3.08 -8.91
C ILE A 551 -1.65 4.40 -8.13
N ALA A 552 -0.55 5.06 -7.74
CA ALA A 552 -0.59 6.35 -7.05
C ALA A 552 -1.16 7.48 -7.93
N THR A 553 -0.82 7.51 -9.23
CA THR A 553 -1.36 8.49 -10.20
C THR A 553 -2.87 8.34 -10.37
N TYR A 554 -3.39 7.11 -10.37
CA TYR A 554 -4.79 6.80 -10.61
C TYR A 554 -5.54 6.29 -9.37
N ASN A 555 -5.12 6.72 -8.18
CA ASN A 555 -5.48 6.14 -6.88
C ASN A 555 -6.98 5.89 -6.67
N GLU A 556 -7.87 6.75 -7.18
CA GLU A 556 -9.31 6.60 -6.98
C GLU A 556 -9.87 5.31 -7.62
N ALA A 557 -9.39 4.91 -8.80
CA ALA A 557 -9.82 3.67 -9.46
C ALA A 557 -9.49 2.40 -8.63
N TYR A 558 -8.56 2.50 -7.67
CA TYR A 558 -8.14 1.43 -6.78
C TYR A 558 -8.76 1.52 -5.37
N HIS A 559 -9.60 2.54 -5.11
CA HIS A 559 -10.18 2.81 -3.79
C HIS A 559 -11.68 3.17 -3.82
N ASN A 560 -12.29 3.37 -5.00
CA ASN A 560 -13.71 3.62 -5.17
C ASN A 560 -14.38 2.48 -5.97
N PRO A 561 -14.98 1.46 -5.30
CA PRO A 561 -15.54 0.29 -5.98
C PRO A 561 -16.80 0.59 -6.81
N ASN A 562 -17.36 1.79 -6.68
CA ASN A 562 -18.50 2.26 -7.47
C ASN A 562 -18.09 2.69 -8.89
N LEU A 563 -16.79 2.83 -9.18
CA LEU A 563 -16.29 3.11 -10.53
C LEU A 563 -16.16 1.78 -11.28
N THR A 564 -17.07 1.49 -12.20
CA THR A 564 -17.10 0.20 -12.92
C THR A 564 -16.24 0.21 -14.19
N THR A 565 -16.05 1.39 -14.79
CA THR A 565 -15.32 1.62 -16.05
C THR A 565 -14.28 2.74 -15.93
N TRP A 566 -13.23 2.67 -16.73
CA TRP A 566 -12.15 3.66 -16.78
C TRP A 566 -12.57 4.98 -17.44
N VAL A 567 -13.46 4.90 -18.44
CA VAL A 567 -13.86 6.05 -19.25
C VAL A 567 -15.17 6.67 -18.76
N ASP A 568 -16.25 5.88 -18.67
CA ASP A 568 -17.59 6.45 -18.45
C ASP A 568 -17.85 6.81 -16.97
N ASP A 569 -17.37 6.00 -16.02
CA ASP A 569 -17.49 6.29 -14.57
C ASP A 569 -16.32 7.14 -14.05
N TYR A 570 -15.08 6.72 -14.32
CA TYR A 570 -13.88 7.39 -13.78
C TYR A 570 -13.40 8.60 -14.62
N GLY A 571 -13.93 8.78 -15.82
CA GLY A 571 -13.66 9.97 -16.64
C GLY A 571 -12.25 10.08 -17.20
N GLN A 572 -11.47 9.00 -17.21
CA GLN A 572 -10.10 9.00 -17.75
C GLN A 572 -10.08 8.62 -19.24
N THR A 573 -9.03 9.04 -19.94
CA THR A 573 -8.77 8.58 -21.31
C THR A 573 -8.01 7.25 -21.30
N ILE A 574 -8.36 6.35 -22.22
CA ILE A 574 -7.52 5.19 -22.57
C ILE A 574 -6.25 5.72 -23.30
N PRO A 575 -5.04 5.20 -23.00
CA PRO A 575 -3.83 5.53 -23.75
C PRO A 575 -3.96 5.19 -25.24
N LYS A 576 -3.54 6.09 -26.14
CA LYS A 576 -3.64 5.85 -27.60
C LYS A 576 -2.81 4.65 -28.04
N SER A 577 -3.31 3.93 -29.03
CA SER A 577 -2.70 2.74 -29.60
C SER A 577 -2.20 2.99 -31.04
N SER A 578 -0.96 2.62 -31.33
CA SER A 578 -0.38 2.67 -32.69
C SER A 578 -1.17 1.84 -33.72
N LEU A 579 -1.89 0.82 -33.25
CA LEU A 579 -2.70 -0.08 -34.04
C LEU A 579 -4.09 0.48 -34.40
N VAL A 580 -4.62 1.43 -33.62
CA VAL A 580 -6.00 1.93 -33.73
C VAL A 580 -6.06 3.43 -34.04
N ASP A 581 -5.32 4.25 -33.29
CA ASP A 581 -5.28 5.71 -33.43
C ASP A 581 -4.20 6.18 -34.42
N GLY A 582 -3.10 5.43 -34.49
CA GLY A 582 -1.93 5.72 -35.32
C GLY A 582 -0.92 6.68 -34.67
N CYS A 583 0.34 6.26 -34.62
CA CYS A 583 1.50 7.06 -34.19
C CYS A 583 2.81 6.53 -34.81
#